data_AF-A0A5C5FQR3-F1
#
_entry.id   AF-A0A5C5FQR3-F1
#
_cell.length_a   1.000
_cell.length_b   1.000
_cell.length_c   1.000
_cell.angle_alpha   90.00
_cell.angle_beta   90.00
_cell.angle_gamma   90.00
#
_symmetry.space_group_name_H-M   'P 1'
#
loop_
_entity.id
_entity.type
_entity.pdbx_description
1 polymer ?
#
loop_
_entity_poly.entity_id
_entity_poly.type
_entity_poly.pdbx_seq_one_letter_code
_entity_poly.pdbx_strand_id
1 'polypeptide(L)'
;MNRSSPARDGDTLGGLPIYPRKNIFGNPLLPVPVGNGPQTGFFRNNYCDASPADPASHTVAAVVTPEFLDFSKSRGNDLWPLFPSMRAAQSSSSSSSASSPSLSTSASPAPGPSPATSSPEPCIWCLCATRWFEAFRAAASHPLGDRIVPRVVLEATHERAPADGKFERAVLERWAVGGDGSGRLPERGGKAKGGGGGGGGGEAIGR
;
A
#
# COMPACT_ATOMS: atom_id res chain seq x y z
N MET A 1 14.63 -23.83 15.79
CA MET A 1 13.87 -22.57 16.02
C MET A 1 14.76 -21.39 15.67
N ASN A 2 14.80 -20.97 14.41
CA ASN A 2 15.64 -19.85 13.98
C ASN A 2 14.88 -18.53 14.24
N ARG A 3 15.06 -17.93 15.41
CA ARG A 3 14.60 -16.55 15.65
C ARG A 3 15.61 -15.63 14.96
N SER A 4 15.35 -15.32 13.69
CA SER A 4 16.04 -14.25 12.99
C SER A 4 15.92 -12.98 13.85
N SER A 5 17.03 -12.54 14.42
CA SER A 5 17.06 -11.33 15.25
C SER A 5 16.65 -10.13 14.39
N PRO A 6 15.88 -9.17 14.93
CA PRO A 6 15.53 -7.97 14.18
C PRO A 6 16.82 -7.20 13.85
N ALA A 7 16.89 -6.68 12.63
CA ALA A 7 18.06 -5.95 12.18
C ALA A 7 18.37 -4.78 13.14
N ARG A 8 19.63 -4.61 13.53
CA ARG A 8 20.11 -3.47 14.34
C ARG A 8 20.49 -2.31 13.42
N ASP A 9 20.50 -1.08 13.95
CA ASP A 9 21.08 0.06 13.24
C ASP A 9 22.52 -0.25 12.84
N GLY A 10 22.80 -0.32 11.53
CA GLY A 10 24.11 -0.72 10.99
C GLY A 10 24.16 -2.10 10.34
N ASP A 11 23.07 -2.87 10.35
CA ASP A 11 23.00 -4.12 9.60
C ASP A 11 22.98 -3.85 8.09
N THR A 12 23.51 -4.82 7.33
CA THR A 12 23.52 -4.76 5.87
C THR A 12 22.81 -5.94 5.25
N LEU A 13 22.14 -5.72 4.13
CA LEU A 13 21.60 -6.77 3.28
C LEU A 13 22.18 -6.60 1.88
N GLY A 14 22.88 -7.64 1.38
CA GLY A 14 23.57 -7.55 0.10
C GLY A 14 24.65 -6.45 0.06
N GLY A 15 25.26 -6.11 1.21
CA GLY A 15 26.28 -5.07 1.32
C GLY A 15 25.74 -3.63 1.39
N LEU A 16 24.42 -3.43 1.35
CA LEU A 16 23.79 -2.12 1.53
C LEU A 16 23.20 -1.98 2.94
N PRO A 17 23.26 -0.78 3.56
CA PRO A 17 22.69 -0.55 4.89
C PRO A 17 21.18 -0.77 4.91
N ILE A 18 20.66 -1.34 5.99
CA ILE A 18 19.22 -1.50 6.23
C ILE A 18 18.83 -0.90 7.57
N TYR A 19 17.58 -0.44 7.66
CA TYR A 19 16.97 -0.08 8.95
C TYR A 19 16.44 -1.33 9.66
N PRO A 20 16.17 -1.26 10.98
CA PRO A 20 15.53 -2.33 11.71
C PRO A 20 14.23 -2.81 11.07
N ARG A 21 14.08 -4.13 10.93
CA ARG A 21 12.89 -4.78 10.36
C ARG A 21 11.69 -4.72 11.29
N LYS A 22 11.08 -3.54 11.37
CA LYS A 22 9.89 -3.29 12.15
C LYS A 22 8.74 -2.83 11.27
N ASN A 23 7.57 -3.42 11.50
CA ASN A 23 6.34 -2.97 10.87
C ASN A 23 5.82 -1.69 11.51
N ILE A 24 4.73 -1.16 10.97
CA ILE A 24 4.12 0.12 11.38
C ILE A 24 3.72 0.21 12.87
N PHE A 25 3.63 -0.93 13.55
CA PHE A 25 3.33 -1.06 14.98
C PHE A 25 4.58 -1.22 15.85
N GLY A 26 5.78 -1.24 15.27
CA GLY A 26 7.04 -1.51 15.95
C GLY A 26 7.33 -3.01 16.18
N ASN A 27 6.45 -3.91 15.74
CA ASN A 27 6.63 -5.36 15.81
C ASN A 27 7.53 -5.86 14.67
N PRO A 28 8.06 -7.09 14.73
CA PRO A 28 8.83 -7.67 13.62
C PRO A 28 8.08 -7.58 12.29
N LEU A 29 8.78 -7.12 11.24
CA LEU A 29 8.22 -7.00 9.90
C LEU A 29 7.91 -8.39 9.31
N LEU A 30 6.67 -8.62 8.91
CA LEU A 30 6.28 -9.86 8.27
C LEU A 30 6.68 -9.90 6.78
N PRO A 31 6.99 -11.09 6.24
CA PRO A 31 7.21 -11.23 4.80
C PRO A 31 5.91 -10.98 4.03
N VAL A 32 6.04 -10.40 2.85
CA VAL A 32 4.96 -10.28 1.87
C VAL A 32 4.71 -11.66 1.24
N PRO A 33 3.48 -12.21 1.32
CA PRO A 33 3.14 -13.42 0.58
C PRO A 33 3.02 -13.05 -0.90
N VAL A 34 3.91 -13.61 -1.72
CA VAL A 34 3.95 -13.32 -3.16
C VAL A 34 3.08 -14.26 -4.00
N GLY A 35 2.59 -15.37 -3.42
CA GLY A 35 1.85 -16.40 -4.16
C GLY A 35 2.65 -16.87 -5.39
N ASN A 36 2.00 -16.88 -6.56
CA ASN A 36 2.64 -17.12 -7.86
C ASN A 36 3.20 -15.83 -8.53
N GLY A 37 3.25 -14.72 -7.80
CA GLY A 37 3.78 -13.43 -8.25
C GLY A 37 5.31 -13.34 -8.12
N PRO A 38 5.93 -12.30 -8.71
CA PRO A 38 7.37 -12.10 -8.63
C PRO A 38 7.84 -11.75 -7.20
N GLN A 39 9.12 -12.00 -6.92
CA GLN A 39 9.73 -11.53 -5.68
C GLN A 39 9.64 -10.00 -5.55
N THR A 40 9.23 -9.54 -4.37
CA THR A 40 9.00 -8.13 -4.08
C THR A 40 10.04 -7.54 -3.12
N GLY A 41 9.93 -6.24 -2.86
CA GLY A 41 10.87 -5.46 -2.05
C GLY A 41 12.07 -4.96 -2.85
N PHE A 42 12.69 -3.88 -2.38
CA PHE A 42 13.89 -3.30 -2.98
C PHE A 42 15.02 -4.33 -3.11
N PHE A 43 15.20 -5.16 -2.07
CA PHE A 43 16.19 -6.24 -2.02
C PHE A 43 15.74 -7.56 -2.65
N ARG A 44 14.53 -7.62 -3.24
CA ARG A 44 13.97 -8.85 -3.84
C ARG A 44 13.94 -10.06 -2.90
N ASN A 45 13.65 -9.81 -1.64
CA ASN A 45 13.66 -10.79 -0.55
C ASN A 45 12.28 -11.01 0.09
N ASN A 46 11.22 -10.45 -0.52
CA ASN A 46 9.85 -10.47 -0.02
C ASN A 46 9.61 -9.72 1.30
N TYR A 47 10.48 -8.77 1.65
CA TYR A 47 10.23 -7.82 2.74
C TYR A 47 10.21 -6.40 2.16
N CYS A 48 9.33 -5.56 2.69
CA CYS A 48 9.34 -4.12 2.39
C CYS A 48 10.37 -3.41 3.26
N ASP A 49 11.61 -3.92 3.24
CA ASP A 49 12.74 -3.38 4.01
C ASP A 49 13.01 -1.92 3.65
N ALA A 50 13.27 -1.10 4.66
CA ALA A 50 13.73 0.26 4.45
C ALA A 50 15.26 0.30 4.39
N SER A 51 15.79 1.10 3.48
CA SER A 51 17.22 1.34 3.34
C SER A 51 17.45 2.80 2.93
N PRO A 52 18.51 3.48 3.42
CA PRO A 52 18.90 4.77 2.85
C PRO A 52 19.39 4.66 1.40
N ALA A 53 19.70 3.45 0.90
CA ALA A 53 20.03 3.19 -0.50
C ALA A 53 18.78 3.07 -1.41
N ASP A 54 17.57 3.06 -0.84
CA ASP A 54 16.31 3.04 -1.58
C ASP A 54 15.61 4.41 -1.50
N PRO A 55 15.95 5.36 -2.39
CA PRO A 55 15.36 6.71 -2.35
C PRO A 55 13.86 6.72 -2.68
N ALA A 56 13.36 5.68 -3.35
CA ALA A 56 11.95 5.55 -3.67
C ALA A 56 11.12 5.03 -2.48
N SER A 57 11.78 4.44 -1.47
CA SER A 57 11.17 3.90 -0.25
C SER A 57 10.08 2.87 -0.54
N HIS A 58 10.47 1.69 -1.03
CA HIS A 58 9.60 0.54 -1.29
C HIS A 58 9.19 -0.15 0.02
N THR A 59 8.50 0.60 0.87
CA THR A 59 8.23 0.26 2.28
C THR A 59 6.75 -0.01 2.57
N VAL A 60 5.85 0.23 1.60
CA VAL A 60 4.40 0.01 1.74
C VAL A 60 4.01 -1.32 1.11
N ALA A 61 3.64 -2.32 1.92
CA ALA A 61 3.06 -3.56 1.41
C ALA A 61 1.60 -3.33 1.04
N ALA A 62 1.27 -3.39 -0.25
CA ALA A 62 -0.07 -3.07 -0.72
C ALA A 62 -0.65 -4.16 -1.64
N VAL A 63 -1.95 -4.40 -1.52
CA VAL A 63 -2.71 -5.27 -2.41
C VAL A 63 -2.93 -4.51 -3.72
N VAL A 64 -2.20 -4.93 -4.76
CA VAL A 64 -2.23 -4.31 -6.08
C VAL A 64 -3.55 -4.67 -6.78
N THR A 65 -4.16 -3.67 -7.41
CA THR A 65 -5.41 -3.81 -8.16
C THR A 65 -5.25 -3.34 -9.61
N PRO A 66 -6.06 -3.85 -10.55
CA PRO A 66 -6.27 -3.27 -11.88
C PRO A 66 -6.29 -1.74 -11.93
N GLU A 67 -7.15 -1.14 -11.10
CA GLU A 67 -7.40 0.30 -11.11
C GLU A 67 -6.15 1.10 -10.69
N PHE A 68 -5.42 0.59 -9.69
CA PHE A 68 -4.15 1.18 -9.30
C PHE A 68 -3.08 1.01 -10.37
N LEU A 69 -3.00 -0.16 -11.02
CA LEU A 69 -2.01 -0.40 -12.08
C LEU A 69 -2.20 0.57 -13.26
N ASP A 70 -3.45 0.79 -13.67
CA ASP A 70 -3.78 1.75 -14.73
C ASP A 70 -3.49 3.19 -14.31
N PHE A 71 -3.85 3.55 -13.07
CA PHE A 71 -3.49 4.85 -12.50
C PHE A 71 -1.96 5.04 -12.47
N SER A 72 -1.22 4.09 -11.92
CA SER A 72 0.24 4.13 -11.80
C SER A 72 0.91 4.27 -13.17
N LYS A 73 0.44 3.52 -14.17
CA LYS A 73 0.89 3.64 -15.56
C LYS A 73 0.62 5.02 -16.14
N SER A 74 -0.56 5.60 -15.90
CA SER A 74 -0.90 6.96 -16.35
C SER A 74 0.00 8.04 -15.73
N ARG A 75 0.64 7.74 -14.58
CA ARG A 75 1.62 8.58 -13.89
C ARG A 75 3.08 8.23 -14.23
N GLY A 76 3.30 7.45 -15.29
CA GLY A 76 4.62 7.07 -15.79
C GLY A 76 5.30 5.96 -14.98
N ASN A 77 4.57 5.21 -14.16
CA ASN A 77 5.07 4.06 -13.40
C ASN A 77 4.33 2.79 -13.85
N ASP A 78 4.76 2.21 -14.98
CA ASP A 78 4.11 1.01 -15.53
C ASP A 78 4.53 -0.26 -14.78
N LEU A 79 3.64 -0.74 -13.91
CA LEU A 79 3.85 -1.94 -13.10
C LEU A 79 3.21 -3.20 -13.73
N TRP A 80 2.42 -3.06 -14.80
CA TRP A 80 1.74 -4.17 -15.45
C TRP A 80 2.63 -5.35 -15.84
N PRO A 81 3.86 -5.17 -16.34
CA PRO A 81 4.74 -6.27 -16.70
C PRO A 81 5.05 -7.23 -15.55
N LEU A 82 4.90 -6.80 -14.29
CA LEU A 82 5.14 -7.61 -13.11
C LEU A 82 3.94 -8.50 -12.73
N PHE A 83 2.76 -8.25 -13.32
CA PHE A 83 1.50 -8.94 -12.95
C PHE A 83 0.83 -9.61 -14.16
N PRO A 84 1.49 -10.59 -14.83
CA PRO A 84 0.97 -11.22 -16.05
C PRO A 84 -0.38 -11.92 -15.83
N SER A 85 -0.58 -12.58 -14.69
CA SER A 85 -1.84 -13.26 -14.35
C SER A 85 -3.03 -12.30 -14.26
N MET A 86 -2.80 -11.11 -13.69
CA MET A 86 -3.82 -10.06 -13.62
C MET A 86 -4.14 -9.49 -15.00
N ARG A 87 -3.12 -9.38 -15.87
CA ARG A 87 -3.28 -8.86 -17.23
C ARG A 87 -4.11 -9.81 -18.09
N ALA A 88 -3.84 -11.10 -17.96
CA ALA A 88 -4.63 -12.15 -18.60
C ALA A 88 -6.09 -12.14 -18.11
N ALA A 89 -6.32 -12.03 -16.80
CA ALA A 89 -7.66 -11.98 -16.21
C ALA A 89 -8.48 -10.74 -16.64
N GLN A 90 -7.86 -9.58 -16.82
CA GLN A 90 -8.53 -8.40 -17.38
C GLN A 90 -8.92 -8.57 -18.85
N SER A 91 -8.12 -9.30 -19.61
CA SER A 91 -8.36 -9.52 -21.04
C SER A 91 -9.53 -10.49 -21.27
N SER A 92 -9.70 -11.48 -20.39
CA SER A 92 -10.83 -12.42 -20.43
C SER A 92 -12.14 -11.80 -19.95
N SER A 93 -12.10 -10.89 -18.98
CA SER A 93 -13.30 -10.19 -18.47
C SER A 93 -13.80 -9.07 -19.40
N SER A 94 -12.90 -8.45 -20.18
CA SER A 94 -13.28 -7.46 -21.21
C SER A 94 -13.90 -8.10 -22.46
N SER A 95 -13.77 -9.42 -22.62
CA SER A 95 -14.33 -10.17 -23.74
C SER A 95 -15.76 -10.67 -23.50
N SER A 96 -16.35 -10.40 -22.33
CA SER A 96 -17.72 -10.85 -21.98
C SER A 96 -18.83 -9.85 -22.37
N SER A 97 -18.53 -8.85 -23.20
CA SER A 97 -19.53 -7.90 -23.71
C SER A 97 -19.91 -8.18 -25.17
N ALA A 98 -20.29 -9.40 -25.51
CA ALA A 98 -21.06 -9.68 -26.71
C ALA A 98 -21.76 -11.05 -26.67
N SER A 99 -23.07 -11.01 -26.86
CA SER A 99 -23.96 -12.12 -27.27
C SER A 99 -24.47 -13.04 -26.15
N SER A 100 -25.72 -12.77 -25.73
CA SER A 100 -26.64 -13.84 -25.35
C SER A 100 -26.67 -14.91 -26.45
N PRO A 101 -26.70 -16.20 -26.08
CA PRO A 101 -27.58 -17.12 -26.76
C PRO A 101 -28.58 -17.71 -25.77
N SER A 102 -29.85 -17.54 -26.11
CA SER A 102 -30.91 -18.46 -25.71
C SER A 102 -30.58 -19.83 -26.30
N LEU A 103 -30.48 -20.88 -25.50
CA LEU A 103 -31.24 -22.13 -25.66
C LEU A 103 -30.88 -23.16 -24.59
N SER A 104 -31.94 -23.74 -24.05
CA SER A 104 -32.00 -24.84 -23.09
C SER A 104 -31.41 -26.13 -23.65
N THR A 105 -30.56 -26.81 -22.86
CA THR A 105 -30.64 -28.27 -22.72
C THR A 105 -30.22 -28.71 -21.32
N SER A 106 -31.13 -29.39 -20.66
CA SER A 106 -30.96 -30.14 -19.42
C SER A 106 -29.86 -31.21 -19.55
N ALA A 107 -28.83 -31.14 -18.71
CA ALA A 107 -28.02 -32.29 -18.34
C ALA A 107 -27.46 -32.07 -16.93
N SER A 108 -27.93 -32.87 -15.97
CA SER A 108 -27.30 -33.02 -14.65
C SER A 108 -25.93 -33.70 -14.79
N PRO A 109 -24.88 -33.19 -14.15
CA PRO A 109 -23.76 -34.00 -13.73
C PRO A 109 -23.82 -34.30 -12.22
N ALA A 110 -23.45 -35.53 -11.88
CA ALA A 110 -23.28 -36.03 -10.51
C ALA A 110 -22.26 -35.18 -9.69
N PRO A 111 -22.29 -35.24 -8.34
CA PRO A 111 -21.41 -34.44 -7.50
C PRO A 111 -19.96 -34.97 -7.54
N GLY A 112 -19.15 -34.42 -8.44
CA GLY A 112 -17.69 -34.46 -8.32
C GLY A 112 -17.22 -33.44 -7.27
N PRO A 113 -16.04 -33.65 -6.64
CA PRO A 113 -15.58 -32.80 -5.55
C PRO A 113 -15.48 -31.36 -6.04
N SER A 114 -16.16 -30.47 -5.32
CA SER A 114 -16.22 -29.03 -5.55
C SER A 114 -14.88 -28.50 -6.09
N PRO A 115 -14.85 -27.75 -7.22
CA PRO A 115 -13.67 -26.97 -7.52
C PRO A 115 -13.52 -26.02 -6.34
N ALA A 116 -12.45 -26.20 -5.56
CA ALA A 116 -12.04 -25.23 -4.57
C ALA A 116 -12.08 -23.88 -5.29
N THR A 117 -13.06 -23.06 -4.94
CA THR A 117 -13.10 -21.67 -5.38
C THR A 117 -12.03 -20.97 -4.53
N SER A 118 -10.77 -21.32 -4.77
CA SER A 118 -9.64 -20.59 -4.23
C SER A 118 -9.69 -19.25 -4.92
N SER A 119 -10.33 -18.29 -4.26
CA SER A 119 -10.24 -16.88 -4.62
C SER A 119 -8.77 -16.58 -4.90
N PRO A 120 -8.43 -15.93 -6.03
CA PRO A 120 -7.05 -15.67 -6.38
C PRO A 120 -6.39 -14.93 -5.21
N GLU A 121 -5.28 -15.48 -4.69
CA GLU A 121 -4.56 -14.86 -3.58
C GLU A 121 -4.23 -13.40 -3.94
N PRO A 122 -4.34 -12.46 -3.00
CA PRO A 122 -4.11 -11.05 -3.28
C PRO A 122 -2.67 -10.84 -3.76
N CYS A 123 -2.50 -10.18 -4.91
CA CYS A 123 -1.18 -9.79 -5.42
C CYS A 123 -0.62 -8.65 -4.57
N ILE A 124 0.19 -8.97 -3.56
CA ILE A 124 0.79 -7.95 -2.67
C ILE A 124 2.18 -7.55 -3.17
N TRP A 125 2.46 -6.25 -3.14
CA TRP A 125 3.73 -5.67 -3.60
C TRP A 125 4.23 -4.58 -2.65
N CYS A 126 5.55 -4.49 -2.49
CA CYS A 126 6.20 -3.36 -1.83
C CYS A 126 6.24 -2.15 -2.76
N LEU A 127 5.28 -1.25 -2.60
CA LEU A 127 5.19 -0.01 -3.34
C LEU A 127 6.07 1.08 -2.73
N CYS A 128 6.56 1.98 -3.59
CA CYS A 128 7.13 3.25 -3.16
C CYS A 128 6.11 4.02 -2.32
N ALA A 129 6.50 4.45 -1.12
CA ALA A 129 5.64 5.26 -0.25
C ALA A 129 5.09 6.50 -0.98
N THR A 130 5.91 7.11 -1.83
CA THR A 130 5.55 8.28 -2.63
C THR A 130 4.49 7.98 -3.70
N ARG A 131 4.56 6.82 -4.38
CA ARG A 131 3.60 6.41 -5.42
C ARG A 131 2.28 5.94 -4.82
N TRP A 132 2.33 5.28 -3.66
CA TRP A 132 1.11 4.96 -2.91
C TRP A 132 0.40 6.24 -2.48
N PHE A 133 1.12 7.22 -1.94
CA PHE A 133 0.56 8.50 -1.54
C PHE A 133 0.02 9.33 -2.71
N GLU A 134 0.65 9.24 -3.88
CA GLU A 134 0.15 9.88 -5.11
C GLU A 134 -1.24 9.36 -5.48
N ALA A 135 -1.47 8.04 -5.40
CA ALA A 135 -2.79 7.44 -5.62
C ALA A 135 -3.81 7.92 -4.57
N PHE A 136 -3.42 7.90 -3.29
CA PHE A 136 -4.26 8.39 -2.19
C PHE A 136 -4.71 9.84 -2.40
N ARG A 137 -3.80 10.74 -2.79
CA ARG A 137 -4.14 12.14 -3.07
C ARG A 137 -5.04 12.30 -4.30
N ALA A 138 -4.79 11.51 -5.35
CA ALA A 138 -5.54 11.59 -6.58
C ALA A 138 -6.98 11.09 -6.42
N ALA A 139 -7.24 10.18 -5.47
CA ALA A 139 -8.55 9.59 -5.24
C ALA A 139 -9.67 10.62 -5.05
N ALA A 140 -9.39 11.77 -4.43
CA ALA A 140 -10.39 12.83 -4.20
C ALA A 140 -10.99 13.42 -5.49
N SER A 141 -10.26 13.38 -6.60
CA SER A 141 -10.68 13.94 -7.89
C SER A 141 -10.70 12.91 -9.03
N HIS A 142 -10.24 11.68 -8.77
CA HIS A 142 -10.18 10.64 -9.79
C HIS A 142 -11.58 10.05 -10.03
N PRO A 143 -11.99 9.74 -11.28
CA PRO A 143 -13.31 9.17 -11.56
C PRO A 143 -13.60 7.85 -10.82
N LEU A 144 -12.55 7.06 -10.55
CA LEU A 144 -12.64 5.81 -9.79
C LEU A 144 -12.56 6.01 -8.27
N GLY A 145 -12.40 7.24 -7.80
CA GLY A 145 -12.38 7.59 -6.38
C GLY A 145 -11.37 6.77 -5.58
N ASP A 146 -11.83 6.22 -4.47
CA ASP A 146 -11.06 5.40 -3.54
C ASP A 146 -10.52 4.09 -4.16
N ARG A 147 -11.06 3.62 -5.30
CA ARG A 147 -10.65 2.36 -5.93
C ARG A 147 -9.22 2.36 -6.47
N ILE A 148 -8.64 3.53 -6.75
CA ILE A 148 -7.24 3.62 -7.22
C ILE A 148 -6.22 3.50 -6.09
N VAL A 149 -6.64 3.50 -4.83
CA VAL A 149 -5.73 3.45 -3.67
C VAL A 149 -5.61 2.00 -3.18
N PRO A 150 -4.43 1.37 -3.33
CA PRO A 150 -4.22 0.00 -2.87
C PRO A 150 -4.43 -0.14 -1.36
N ARG A 151 -5.13 -1.20 -0.93
CA ARG A 151 -5.23 -1.55 0.50
C ARG A 151 -3.86 -1.96 1.03
N VAL A 152 -3.56 -1.59 2.27
CA VAL A 152 -2.24 -1.78 2.90
C VAL A 152 -2.26 -3.00 3.83
N VAL A 153 -1.21 -3.82 3.77
CA VAL A 153 -0.96 -4.89 4.74
C VAL A 153 -0.05 -4.34 5.82
N LEU A 154 -0.63 -3.91 6.95
CA LEU A 154 0.11 -3.15 7.98
C LEU A 154 1.26 -3.94 8.60
N GLU A 155 1.09 -5.24 8.84
CA GLU A 155 2.12 -6.09 9.45
C GLU A 155 3.34 -6.34 8.54
N ALA A 156 3.17 -6.13 7.24
CA ALA A 156 4.23 -6.22 6.22
C ALA A 156 4.70 -4.83 5.72
N THR A 157 4.14 -3.74 6.26
CA THR A 157 4.52 -2.36 5.93
C THR A 157 5.49 -1.81 6.95
N HIS A 158 6.63 -1.29 6.50
CA HIS A 158 7.69 -0.82 7.38
C HIS A 158 7.31 0.45 8.15
N GLU A 159 7.79 0.58 9.39
CA GLU A 159 7.58 1.81 10.20
C GLU A 159 8.09 3.10 9.55
N ARG A 160 8.99 2.99 8.55
CA ARG A 160 9.58 4.13 7.84
C ARG A 160 8.78 4.54 6.60
N ALA A 161 7.68 3.88 6.28
CA ALA A 161 6.82 4.28 5.17
C ALA A 161 6.43 5.78 5.18
N PRO A 162 6.02 6.37 6.32
CA PRO A 162 5.71 7.81 6.42
C PRO A 162 6.93 8.71 6.71
N ALA A 163 8.17 8.21 6.61
CA ALA A 163 9.35 8.94 7.08
C ALA A 163 9.67 10.23 6.30
N ASP A 164 9.13 10.40 5.09
CA ASP A 164 9.30 11.63 4.29
C ASP A 164 8.30 12.74 4.66
N GLY A 165 7.40 12.49 5.61
CA GLY A 165 6.44 13.46 6.14
C GLY A 165 5.27 13.78 5.20
N LYS A 166 5.11 13.07 4.08
CA LYS A 166 4.01 13.33 3.13
C LYS A 166 2.66 12.86 3.64
N PHE A 167 2.63 11.82 4.46
CA PHE A 167 1.43 11.30 5.10
C PHE A 167 1.75 10.73 6.47
N GLU A 168 0.72 10.62 7.31
CA GLU A 168 0.85 10.09 8.66
C GLU A 168 0.55 8.59 8.68
N ARG A 169 1.06 7.89 9.71
CA ARG A 169 0.75 6.47 9.95
C ARG A 169 -0.77 6.18 9.93
N ALA A 170 -1.56 7.06 10.53
CA ALA A 170 -3.02 6.93 10.59
C ALA A 170 -3.68 6.80 9.19
N VAL A 171 -3.06 7.39 8.16
CA VAL A 171 -3.51 7.25 6.79
C VAL A 171 -3.35 5.80 6.31
N LEU A 172 -2.21 5.15 6.58
CA LEU A 172 -2.03 3.74 6.24
C LEU A 172 -3.02 2.85 7.00
N GLU A 173 -3.24 3.12 8.29
CA GLU A 173 -4.16 2.35 9.14
C GLU A 173 -5.60 2.34 8.59
N ARG A 174 -6.11 3.50 8.16
CA ARG A 174 -7.44 3.63 7.53
C ARG A 174 -7.59 2.81 6.24
N TRP A 175 -6.47 2.66 5.53
CA TRP A 175 -6.39 1.94 4.27
C TRP A 175 -5.96 0.47 4.41
N ALA A 176 -5.90 -0.05 5.64
CA ALA A 176 -5.51 -1.42 5.90
C ALA A 176 -6.45 -2.46 5.26
N VAL A 177 -5.97 -3.62 4.83
CA VAL A 177 -6.85 -4.72 4.42
C VAL A 177 -7.89 -5.00 5.53
N GLY A 178 -9.18 -4.98 5.20
CA GLY A 178 -10.28 -5.13 6.17
C GLY A 178 -10.81 -3.84 6.82
N GLY A 179 -10.17 -2.68 6.59
CA GLY A 179 -10.69 -1.38 7.01
C GLY A 179 -11.82 -0.84 6.09
N ASP A 180 -12.59 0.13 6.57
CA ASP A 180 -13.78 0.67 5.88
C ASP A 180 -13.44 1.58 4.68
N GLY A 181 -12.20 2.09 4.58
CA GLY A 181 -11.71 2.84 3.43
C GLY A 181 -12.43 4.16 3.13
N SER A 182 -13.47 4.52 3.89
CA SER A 182 -14.21 5.75 3.71
C SER A 182 -13.33 6.88 4.23
N GLY A 183 -12.77 7.66 3.31
CA GLY A 183 -11.36 8.07 3.37
C GLY A 183 -11.02 9.56 3.39
N ARG A 184 -11.99 10.49 3.37
CA ARG A 184 -11.72 11.92 3.20
C ARG A 184 -10.80 12.43 4.34
N LEU A 185 -9.64 13.01 4.00
CA LEU A 185 -8.84 13.78 4.95
C LEU A 185 -9.69 14.91 5.52
N PRO A 186 -9.59 15.28 6.81
CA PRO A 186 -10.11 16.57 7.22
C PRO A 186 -9.41 17.64 6.39
N GLU A 187 -10.18 18.42 5.65
CA GLU A 187 -9.66 19.60 4.96
C GLU A 187 -8.95 20.45 6.00
N ARG A 188 -7.66 20.72 5.82
CA ARG A 188 -6.97 21.77 6.57
C ARG A 188 -7.61 23.10 6.17
N GLY A 189 -8.73 23.43 6.79
CA GLY A 189 -9.29 24.77 6.80
C GLY A 189 -8.29 25.70 7.48
N GLY A 190 -7.62 26.52 6.68
CA GLY A 190 -6.84 27.62 7.21
C GLY A 190 -7.76 28.65 7.86
N LYS A 191 -7.50 29.01 9.13
CA LYS A 191 -7.58 30.39 9.59
C LYS A 191 -6.89 30.60 10.96
N ALA A 192 -5.93 31.51 10.93
CA ALA A 192 -5.54 32.48 11.96
C ALA A 192 -5.20 32.03 13.39
N LYS A 193 -3.95 32.33 13.81
CA LYS A 193 -3.71 33.57 14.56
C LYS A 193 -2.23 33.99 14.45
N GLY A 194 -1.99 35.06 13.70
CA GLY A 194 -0.84 35.92 13.94
C GLY A 194 -1.03 36.65 15.27
N GLY A 195 0.06 36.89 15.97
CA GLY A 195 0.08 37.63 17.23
C GLY A 195 1.53 37.93 17.61
N GLY A 196 2.17 38.80 16.84
CA GLY A 196 3.38 39.50 17.26
C GLY A 196 3.04 40.78 18.02
N GLY A 197 3.98 41.21 18.87
CA GLY A 197 3.95 42.45 19.67
C GLY A 197 3.52 42.19 21.12
N GLY A 198 4.26 42.56 22.17
CA GLY A 198 5.35 43.51 22.32
C GLY A 198 5.08 44.37 23.56
N GLY A 199 6.06 44.51 24.45
CA GLY A 199 6.19 45.66 25.35
C GLY A 199 5.61 45.56 26.78
N GLY A 200 6.52 45.55 27.75
CA GLY A 200 6.64 46.65 28.73
C GLY A 200 5.84 46.58 30.04
N GLY A 201 6.53 46.87 31.15
CA GLY A 201 5.93 47.38 32.39
C GLY A 201 6.32 46.61 33.63
N GLY A 202 7.36 47.08 34.33
CA GLY A 202 7.61 46.67 35.71
C GLY A 202 6.63 47.36 36.66
N GLU A 203 6.36 46.73 37.80
CA GLU A 203 5.85 47.43 38.97
C GLU A 203 6.29 46.70 40.24
N ALA A 204 6.82 47.48 41.18
CA ALA A 204 7.20 47.09 42.52
C ALA A 204 6.00 47.25 43.47
N ILE A 205 5.86 46.34 44.43
CA ILE A 205 5.38 46.47 45.83
C ILE A 205 5.18 45.01 46.33
N GLY A 206 5.53 44.53 47.53
CA GLY A 206 5.79 45.15 48.81
C GLY A 206 5.03 44.32 49.85
N ARG A 207 5.74 43.55 50.69
CA ARG A 207 5.42 43.20 52.09
C ARG A 207 6.48 42.27 52.67
#